data_AF-A0AA44IH02-F1
#
_entry.id   AF-A0AA44IH02-F1
#
_cell.length_a   1.000
_cell.length_b   1.000
_cell.length_c   1.000
_cell.angle_alpha   90.00
_cell.angle_beta   90.00
_cell.angle_gamma   90.00
#
_symmetry.space_group_name_H-M   'P 1'
#
loop_
_entity.id
_entity.type
_entity.pdbx_description
1 polymer ?
#
loop_
_entity_poly.entity_id
_entity_poly.type
_entity_poly.pdbx_seq_one_letter_code
_entity_poly.pdbx_strand_id
1 'polypeptide(L)'
;MKKIDITGIVLFIASLLIIIWGTIAPENNLSFTVVVALAIISMIILDIKASKVSNLSEGNPKIKTMRFLNRLSMLVFIGFYLLTIMPSTKNLLNLKNNDMVIVTLVSILIMVFGNSAPKIPFNRYLGLRLPWTIRDEDTWKLAHKILGYISFPIAIIMFISAFFFKIETSSTICILLWIIIPGSYSFIFYYKKMKGLKV
;
A
#
# COMPACT_ATOMS: atom_id res chain seq x y z
N MET A 1 -13.14 26.43 -17.09
CA MET A 1 -13.60 25.04 -17.30
C MET A 1 -12.65 24.10 -16.56
N LYS A 2 -13.13 23.28 -15.60
CA LYS A 2 -12.29 22.26 -14.94
C LYS A 2 -11.83 21.27 -16.02
N LYS A 3 -10.51 21.18 -16.26
CA LYS A 3 -9.96 20.15 -17.16
C LYS A 3 -10.36 18.77 -16.62
N ILE A 4 -10.95 17.95 -17.47
CA ILE A 4 -11.33 16.58 -17.14
C ILE A 4 -10.05 15.80 -16.78
N ASP A 5 -10.02 15.18 -15.61
CA ASP A 5 -8.90 14.32 -15.18
C ASP A 5 -9.02 12.94 -15.83
N ILE A 6 -8.61 12.86 -17.11
CA ILE A 6 -8.63 11.63 -17.91
C ILE A 6 -7.87 10.51 -17.21
N THR A 7 -6.77 10.83 -16.51
CA THR A 7 -5.97 9.82 -15.79
C THR A 7 -6.78 9.20 -14.65
N GLY A 8 -7.44 10.04 -13.85
CA GLY A 8 -8.32 9.57 -12.78
C GLY A 8 -9.47 8.71 -13.29
N ILE A 9 -10.08 9.06 -14.44
CA ILE A 9 -11.16 8.28 -15.06
C ILE A 9 -10.64 6.90 -15.50
N VAL A 10 -9.51 6.85 -16.21
CA VAL A 10 -8.92 5.58 -16.67
C VAL A 10 -8.60 4.66 -15.48
N LEU A 11 -7.99 5.20 -14.42
CA LEU A 11 -7.67 4.41 -13.23
C LEU A 11 -8.92 3.95 -12.48
N PHE A 12 -9.96 4.78 -12.45
CA PHE A 12 -11.25 4.41 -11.85
C PHE A 12 -11.92 3.26 -12.63
N ILE A 13 -11.96 3.36 -13.96
CA ILE A 13 -12.49 2.28 -14.82
C ILE A 13 -11.67 1.00 -14.63
N ALA A 14 -10.34 1.08 -14.64
CA ALA A 14 -9.47 -0.07 -14.41
C ALA A 14 -9.72 -0.71 -13.03
N SER A 15 -9.91 0.09 -11.98
CA SER A 15 -10.25 -0.44 -10.64
C SER A 15 -11.61 -1.14 -10.61
N LEU A 16 -12.62 -0.60 -11.30
CA LEU A 16 -13.94 -1.24 -11.42
C LEU A 16 -13.84 -2.57 -12.17
N LEU A 17 -13.10 -2.60 -13.28
CA LEU A 17 -12.87 -3.82 -14.06
C LEU A 17 -12.16 -4.88 -13.22
N ILE A 18 -11.14 -4.52 -12.44
CA ILE A 18 -10.46 -5.44 -11.53
C ILE A 18 -11.42 -6.03 -10.51
N ILE A 19 -12.29 -5.22 -9.90
CA ILE A 19 -13.26 -5.69 -8.89
C ILE A 19 -14.33 -6.60 -9.53
N ILE A 20 -14.91 -6.17 -10.64
CA ILE A 20 -15.97 -6.93 -11.35
C ILE A 20 -15.40 -8.26 -11.86
N TRP A 21 -14.25 -8.21 -12.53
CA TRP A 21 -13.61 -9.40 -13.07
C TRP A 21 -13.14 -10.33 -11.95
N GLY A 22 -12.52 -9.79 -10.89
CA GLY A 22 -12.06 -10.59 -9.76
C GLY A 22 -13.17 -11.27 -8.95
N THR A 23 -14.42 -10.83 -9.08
CA THR A 23 -15.57 -11.42 -8.36
C THR A 23 -16.39 -12.38 -9.23
N ILE A 24 -16.49 -12.14 -10.54
CA ILE A 24 -17.35 -12.92 -11.44
C ILE A 24 -16.56 -13.98 -12.21
N ALA A 25 -15.28 -13.71 -12.53
CA ALA A 25 -14.52 -14.57 -13.41
C ALA A 25 -14.20 -15.92 -12.75
N PRO A 26 -14.13 -17.01 -13.54
CA PRO A 26 -13.80 -18.33 -13.02
C PRO A 26 -12.42 -18.34 -12.38
N GLU A 27 -12.26 -19.13 -11.31
CA GLU A 27 -10.99 -19.32 -10.58
C GLU A 27 -9.99 -20.15 -11.41
N ASN A 28 -9.44 -19.54 -12.46
CA ASN A 28 -8.42 -20.13 -13.31
C ASN A 28 -7.23 -19.18 -13.48
N ASN A 29 -6.13 -19.71 -14.00
CA ASN A 29 -4.89 -18.93 -14.19
C ASN A 29 -5.11 -17.73 -15.12
N LEU A 30 -5.97 -17.86 -16.14
CA LEU A 30 -6.25 -16.80 -17.10
C LEU A 30 -6.93 -15.59 -16.44
N SER A 31 -7.97 -15.82 -15.65
CA SER A 31 -8.68 -14.76 -14.92
C SER A 31 -7.72 -14.00 -13.99
N PHE A 32 -6.86 -14.74 -13.29
CA PHE A 32 -5.85 -14.15 -12.42
C PHE A 32 -4.80 -13.33 -13.20
N THR A 33 -4.33 -13.82 -14.35
CA THR A 33 -3.45 -13.07 -15.26
C THR A 33 -4.08 -11.76 -15.73
N VAL A 34 -5.35 -11.75 -16.08
CA VAL A 34 -6.05 -10.53 -16.51
C VAL A 34 -6.09 -9.49 -15.38
N VAL A 35 -6.42 -9.91 -14.16
CA VAL A 35 -6.43 -9.00 -12.99
C VAL A 35 -5.06 -8.38 -12.73
N VAL A 36 -4.01 -9.21 -12.71
CA VAL A 36 -2.65 -8.73 -12.47
C VAL A 36 -2.17 -7.82 -13.60
N ALA A 37 -2.46 -8.16 -14.87
CA ALA A 37 -2.11 -7.31 -16.01
C ALA A 37 -2.76 -5.92 -15.91
N LEU A 38 -4.05 -5.85 -15.59
CA LEU A 38 -4.76 -4.58 -15.39
C LEU A 38 -4.19 -3.76 -14.22
N ALA A 39 -3.83 -4.43 -13.12
CA ALA A 39 -3.21 -3.78 -11.97
C ALA A 39 -1.83 -3.19 -12.34
N ILE A 40 -0.99 -3.95 -13.04
CA ILE A 40 0.35 -3.51 -13.48
C ILE A 40 0.24 -2.36 -14.49
N ILE A 41 -0.66 -2.43 -15.47
CA ILE A 41 -0.90 -1.34 -16.42
C ILE A 41 -1.30 -0.06 -15.66
N SER A 42 -2.19 -0.17 -14.68
CA SER A 42 -2.61 0.96 -13.84
C SER A 42 -1.44 1.57 -13.06
N MET A 43 -0.57 0.74 -12.48
CA MET A 43 0.64 1.20 -11.79
C MET A 43 1.66 1.83 -12.74
N ILE A 44 1.82 1.33 -13.97
CA ILE A 44 2.68 1.94 -15.00
C ILE A 44 2.17 3.34 -15.35
N ILE A 45 0.87 3.51 -15.55
CA ILE A 45 0.25 4.82 -15.81
C ILE A 45 0.54 5.79 -14.65
N LEU A 46 0.45 5.32 -13.40
CA LEU A 46 0.78 6.12 -12.22
C LEU A 46 2.27 6.48 -12.14
N ASP A 47 3.19 5.59 -12.52
CA ASP A 47 4.63 5.87 -12.51
C ASP A 47 5.00 7.00 -13.49
N ILE A 48 4.46 6.89 -14.71
CA ILE A 48 4.66 7.86 -15.78
C ILE A 48 4.09 9.21 -15.39
N LYS A 49 2.85 9.24 -14.88
CA LYS A 49 2.12 10.47 -14.58
C LYS A 49 2.30 10.98 -13.14
N ALA A 50 3.25 10.42 -12.37
CA ALA A 50 3.43 10.72 -10.95
C ALA A 50 3.54 12.23 -10.64
N SER A 51 4.33 12.98 -11.43
CA SER A 51 4.52 14.43 -11.29
C SER A 51 3.21 15.21 -11.42
N LYS A 52 2.47 14.93 -12.49
CA LYS A 52 1.17 15.54 -12.79
C LYS A 52 0.10 15.18 -11.76
N VAL A 53 0.14 13.96 -11.25
CA VAL A 53 -0.81 13.43 -10.27
C VAL A 53 -0.67 14.11 -8.90
N SER A 54 0.56 14.40 -8.47
CA SER A 54 0.80 15.08 -7.20
C SER A 54 0.92 16.61 -7.32
N ASN A 55 0.76 17.17 -8.53
CA ASN A 55 0.99 18.59 -8.83
C ASN A 55 2.39 19.08 -8.38
N LEU A 56 3.43 18.27 -8.63
CA LEU A 56 4.82 18.62 -8.31
C LEU A 56 5.69 18.57 -9.58
N SER A 57 6.81 19.30 -9.56
CA SER A 57 7.79 19.25 -10.64
C SER A 57 8.44 17.86 -10.74
N GLU A 58 8.82 17.45 -11.95
CA GLU A 58 9.41 16.12 -12.19
C GLU A 58 10.71 15.88 -11.42
N GLY A 59 11.51 16.93 -11.18
CA GLY A 59 12.75 16.88 -10.40
C GLY A 59 12.54 16.82 -8.88
N ASN A 60 11.30 16.89 -8.39
CA ASN A 60 11.05 16.90 -6.95
C ASN A 60 11.39 15.52 -6.32
N PRO A 61 12.17 15.47 -5.21
CA PRO A 61 12.55 14.21 -4.58
C PRO A 61 11.36 13.37 -4.11
N LYS A 62 10.23 13.99 -3.79
CA LYS A 62 9.00 13.28 -3.41
C LYS A 62 8.43 12.45 -4.56
N ILE A 63 8.59 12.89 -5.81
CA ILE A 63 8.22 12.11 -7.01
C ILE A 63 9.10 10.87 -7.13
N LYS A 64 10.40 10.99 -6.86
CA LYS A 64 11.31 9.85 -6.85
C LYS A 64 10.87 8.81 -5.82
N THR A 65 10.46 9.24 -4.62
CA THR A 65 9.92 8.32 -3.60
C THR A 65 8.62 7.67 -4.07
N MET A 66 7.67 8.41 -4.66
CA MET A 66 6.43 7.84 -5.18
C MET A 66 6.70 6.77 -6.25
N ARG A 67 7.56 7.08 -7.24
CA ARG A 67 7.95 6.13 -8.28
C ARG A 67 8.64 4.89 -7.71
N PHE A 68 9.54 5.07 -6.75
CA PHE A 68 10.19 3.96 -6.05
C PHE A 68 9.17 3.03 -5.38
N LEU A 69 8.24 3.58 -4.58
CA LEU A 69 7.21 2.79 -3.91
C LEU A 69 6.26 2.10 -4.88
N ASN A 70 5.89 2.78 -5.96
CA ASN A 70 5.03 2.23 -7.00
C ASN A 70 5.73 1.08 -7.75
N ARG A 71 7.01 1.21 -8.08
CA ARG A 71 7.82 0.13 -8.69
C ARG A 71 8.03 -1.04 -7.75
N LEU A 72 8.27 -0.78 -6.47
CA LEU A 72 8.33 -1.83 -5.45
C LEU A 72 7.01 -2.59 -5.35
N SER A 73 5.87 -1.88 -5.39
CA SER A 73 4.54 -2.49 -5.43
C SER A 73 4.36 -3.35 -6.68
N MET A 74 4.74 -2.87 -7.86
CA MET A 74 4.70 -3.66 -9.11
C MET A 74 5.53 -4.95 -8.99
N LEU A 75 6.74 -4.88 -8.40
CA LEU A 75 7.58 -6.06 -8.18
C LEU A 75 6.91 -7.08 -7.24
N VAL A 76 6.25 -6.61 -6.18
CA VAL A 76 5.51 -7.50 -5.26
C VAL A 76 4.33 -8.17 -5.97
N PHE A 77 3.56 -7.42 -6.77
CA PHE A 77 2.44 -7.98 -7.55
C PHE A 77 2.92 -9.00 -8.58
N ILE A 78 4.01 -8.73 -9.30
CA ILE A 78 4.61 -9.67 -10.26
C ILE A 78 5.15 -10.90 -9.53
N GLY A 79 5.84 -10.72 -8.40
CA GLY A 79 6.36 -11.83 -7.59
C GLY A 79 5.23 -12.75 -7.11
N PHE A 80 4.16 -12.18 -6.56
CA PHE A 80 2.97 -12.93 -6.17
C PHE A 80 2.33 -13.67 -7.35
N TYR A 81 2.28 -13.01 -8.51
CA TYR A 81 1.75 -13.63 -9.73
C TYR A 81 2.54 -14.84 -10.22
N LEU A 82 3.88 -14.74 -10.21
CA LEU A 82 4.75 -15.85 -10.59
C LEU A 82 4.61 -17.03 -9.62
N LEU A 83 4.48 -16.74 -8.32
CA LEU A 83 4.31 -17.75 -7.28
C LEU A 83 3.04 -18.59 -7.43
N THR A 84 1.93 -17.99 -7.92
CA THR A 84 0.64 -18.70 -8.07
C THR A 84 0.53 -19.51 -9.35
N ILE A 85 1.13 -19.06 -10.46
CA ILE A 85 1.00 -19.69 -11.78
C ILE A 85 1.95 -20.87 -11.96
N MET A 86 3.15 -20.82 -11.40
CA MET A 86 4.12 -21.91 -11.58
C MET A 86 3.64 -23.16 -10.81
N PRO A 87 3.36 -24.30 -11.47
CA PRO A 87 2.88 -25.51 -10.78
C PRO A 87 3.91 -26.04 -9.77
N SER A 88 5.19 -25.87 -10.09
CA SER A 88 6.32 -26.31 -9.27
C SER A 88 6.56 -25.45 -8.02
N THR A 89 6.09 -24.19 -7.99
CA THR A 89 6.22 -23.31 -6.82
C THR A 89 5.12 -23.55 -5.79
N LYS A 90 4.00 -24.18 -6.17
CA LYS A 90 2.97 -24.60 -5.20
C LYS A 90 3.52 -25.60 -4.18
N ASN A 91 4.42 -26.49 -4.59
CA ASN A 91 5.17 -27.36 -3.67
C ASN A 91 6.22 -26.60 -2.85
N LEU A 92 6.79 -25.51 -3.37
CA LEU A 92 7.72 -24.65 -2.61
C LEU A 92 6.98 -23.86 -1.51
N LEU A 93 5.75 -23.42 -1.75
CA LEU A 93 4.89 -22.76 -0.76
C LEU A 93 4.27 -23.74 0.25
N ASN A 94 4.07 -25.02 -0.12
CA ASN A 94 3.53 -26.07 0.75
C ASN A 94 4.53 -26.66 1.77
N LEU A 95 5.74 -26.13 1.85
CA LEU A 95 6.69 -26.53 2.89
C LEU A 95 6.37 -25.75 4.16
N LYS A 96 5.91 -26.44 5.20
CA LYS A 96 5.67 -25.97 6.58
C LYS A 96 6.79 -25.10 7.22
N ASN A 97 7.89 -24.85 6.52
CA ASN A 97 9.04 -24.05 6.95
C ASN A 97 9.13 -22.64 6.32
N ASN A 98 8.25 -22.27 5.38
CA ASN A 98 8.35 -20.98 4.67
C ASN A 98 7.57 -19.82 5.29
N ASP A 99 6.78 -20.05 6.34
CA ASP A 99 6.03 -18.98 7.02
C ASP A 99 6.97 -17.90 7.59
N MET A 100 8.15 -18.30 8.09
CA MET A 100 9.18 -17.37 8.55
C MET A 100 9.74 -16.51 7.42
N VAL A 101 9.89 -17.06 6.21
CA VAL A 101 10.34 -16.30 5.03
C VAL A 101 9.29 -15.27 4.67
N ILE A 102 8.01 -15.65 4.67
CA ILE A 102 6.89 -14.74 4.39
C ILE A 102 6.83 -13.62 5.43
N VAL A 103 6.88 -13.95 6.73
CA VAL A 103 6.91 -12.93 7.80
C VAL A 103 8.08 -11.98 7.63
N THR A 104 9.28 -12.50 7.33
CA THR A 104 10.47 -11.69 7.13
C THR A 104 10.29 -10.72 5.97
N LEU A 105 9.77 -11.20 4.82
CA LEU A 105 9.47 -10.36 3.66
C LEU A 105 8.45 -9.28 3.99
N VAL A 106 7.36 -9.62 4.68
CA VAL A 106 6.33 -8.65 5.07
C VAL A 106 6.90 -7.63 6.07
N SER A 107 7.72 -8.05 7.04
CA SER A 107 8.41 -7.13 7.96
C SER A 107 9.28 -6.13 7.22
N ILE A 108 10.06 -6.59 6.24
CA ILE A 108 10.90 -5.71 5.40
C ILE A 108 10.01 -4.73 4.62
N LEU A 109 8.92 -5.19 4.02
CA LEU A 109 7.99 -4.32 3.30
C LEU A 109 7.40 -3.25 4.23
N ILE A 110 6.94 -3.62 5.43
CA ILE A 110 6.44 -2.66 6.44
C ILE A 110 7.50 -1.59 6.73
N MET A 111 8.76 -1.99 6.94
CA MET A 111 9.85 -1.03 7.18
C MET A 111 10.08 -0.09 5.98
N VAL A 112 10.10 -0.62 4.75
CA VAL A 112 10.35 0.18 3.53
C VAL A 112 9.21 1.16 3.24
N PHE A 113 7.96 0.69 3.29
CA PHE A 113 6.78 1.53 3.10
C PHE A 113 6.67 2.57 4.22
N GLY A 114 6.89 2.13 5.46
CA GLY A 114 6.93 2.97 6.64
C GLY A 114 7.92 4.12 6.56
N ASN A 115 9.20 3.81 6.36
CA ASN A 115 10.26 4.83 6.26
C ASN A 115 10.05 5.80 5.07
N SER A 116 9.32 5.36 4.05
CA SER A 116 8.96 6.20 2.92
C SER A 116 7.69 7.01 3.17
N ALA A 117 6.84 6.62 4.12
CA ALA A 117 5.53 7.24 4.34
C ALA A 117 5.59 8.76 4.56
N PRO A 118 6.45 9.31 5.43
CA PRO A 118 6.52 10.76 5.66
C PRO A 118 6.99 11.56 4.43
N LYS A 119 7.62 10.88 3.46
CA LYS A 119 8.17 11.47 2.23
C LYS A 119 7.14 11.53 1.11
N ILE A 120 6.02 10.82 1.24
CA ILE A 120 4.93 10.80 0.28
C ILE A 120 4.23 12.17 0.28
N PRO A 121 4.12 12.86 -0.86
CA PRO A 121 3.41 14.14 -0.94
C PRO A 121 1.90 13.92 -0.79
N PHE A 122 1.17 14.96 -0.40
CA PHE A 122 -0.30 14.90 -0.40
C PHE A 122 -0.81 14.65 -1.82
N ASN A 123 -1.47 13.51 -2.03
CA ASN A 123 -1.86 13.08 -3.37
C ASN A 123 -3.10 12.17 -3.34
N ARG A 124 -3.67 11.90 -4.52
CA ARG A 124 -4.92 11.13 -4.70
C ARG A 124 -4.70 9.61 -4.84
N TYR A 125 -3.49 9.06 -4.87
CA TYR A 125 -3.30 7.66 -5.29
C TYR A 125 -2.46 6.80 -4.36
N LEU A 126 -1.49 7.37 -3.64
CA LEU A 126 -0.51 6.62 -2.85
C LEU A 126 -0.42 7.18 -1.42
N GLY A 127 -0.53 6.31 -0.42
CA GLY A 127 -0.46 6.64 1.01
C GLY A 127 -1.63 6.08 1.83
N LEU A 128 -1.70 6.45 3.12
CA LEU A 128 -2.80 6.10 4.03
C LEU A 128 -4.00 7.05 3.77
N ARG A 129 -4.99 6.53 3.03
CA ARG A 129 -6.13 7.32 2.53
C ARG A 129 -7.41 7.02 3.30
N LEU A 130 -7.59 7.74 4.39
CA LEU A 130 -8.78 7.72 5.24
C LEU A 130 -9.61 8.99 4.95
N PRO A 131 -10.93 8.98 5.22
CA PRO A 131 -11.81 10.13 4.92
C PRO A 131 -11.33 11.46 5.49
N TRP A 132 -10.63 11.45 6.62
CA TRP A 132 -10.03 12.63 7.25
C TRP A 132 -8.63 12.97 6.70
N THR A 133 -7.78 11.98 6.38
CA THR A 133 -6.42 12.25 5.89
C THR A 133 -6.41 12.85 4.49
N ILE A 134 -7.42 12.56 3.66
CA ILE A 134 -7.55 13.13 2.30
C ILE A 134 -8.15 14.54 2.28
N ARG A 135 -8.69 15.03 3.40
CA ARG A 135 -9.36 16.33 3.49
C ARG A 135 -8.43 17.44 3.98
N ASP A 136 -7.35 17.09 4.65
CA ASP A 136 -6.46 18.02 5.31
C ASP A 136 -5.00 17.58 5.19
N GLU A 137 -4.15 18.45 4.63
CA GLU A 137 -2.74 18.14 4.38
C GLU A 137 -1.94 17.99 5.69
N ASP A 138 -2.28 18.73 6.74
CA ASP A 138 -1.59 18.60 8.03
C ASP A 138 -1.92 17.25 8.68
N THR A 139 -3.19 16.85 8.63
CA THR A 139 -3.65 15.52 9.07
C THR A 139 -2.96 14.41 8.26
N TRP A 140 -2.79 14.60 6.95
CA TRP A 140 -2.02 13.68 6.10
C TRP A 140 -0.57 13.54 6.58
N LYS A 141 0.14 14.67 6.76
CA LYS A 141 1.54 14.71 7.20
C LYS A 141 1.70 14.03 8.55
N LEU A 142 0.79 14.28 9.49
CA LEU A 142 0.79 13.67 10.81
C LEU A 142 0.59 12.15 10.72
N ALA A 143 -0.42 11.68 9.99
CA ALA A 143 -0.70 10.25 9.83
C ALA A 143 0.51 9.50 9.28
N HIS A 144 1.14 10.04 8.24
CA HIS A 144 2.30 9.44 7.58
C HIS A 144 3.58 9.54 8.40
N LYS A 145 3.74 10.60 9.22
CA LYS A 145 4.82 10.74 10.20
C LYS A 145 4.73 9.65 11.26
N ILE A 146 3.55 9.45 11.84
CA ILE A 146 3.30 8.38 12.83
C ILE A 146 3.51 7.02 12.20
N LEU A 147 2.93 6.78 11.02
CA LEU A 147 3.11 5.54 10.26
C LEU A 147 4.60 5.23 10.09
N GLY A 148 5.42 6.21 9.70
CA GLY A 148 6.86 6.02 9.58
C GLY A 148 7.55 5.64 10.88
N TYR A 149 7.25 6.31 12.00
CA TYR A 149 7.88 6.00 13.29
C TYR A 149 7.53 4.62 13.83
N ILE A 150 6.27 4.18 13.69
CA ILE A 150 5.84 2.89 14.26
C ILE A 150 6.20 1.69 13.38
N SER A 151 6.53 1.92 12.11
CA SER A 151 6.79 0.82 11.15
C SER A 151 7.96 -0.06 11.56
N PHE A 152 9.07 0.56 11.99
CA PHE A 152 10.26 -0.17 12.42
C PHE A 152 10.01 -1.02 13.68
N PRO A 153 9.48 -0.49 14.80
CA PRO A 153 9.21 -1.32 15.97
C PRO A 153 8.16 -2.39 15.69
N ILE A 154 7.10 -2.10 14.93
CA ILE A 154 6.07 -3.10 14.61
C ILE A 154 6.65 -4.24 13.75
N ALA A 155 7.46 -3.94 12.75
CA ALA A 155 8.08 -4.97 11.92
C ALA A 155 9.05 -5.88 12.73
N ILE A 156 9.78 -5.31 13.69
CA ILE A 156 10.62 -6.09 14.62
C ILE A 156 9.76 -6.95 15.54
N ILE A 157 8.71 -6.39 16.15
CA ILE A 157 7.79 -7.14 17.00
C ILE A 157 7.15 -8.28 16.21
N MET A 158 6.71 -8.02 14.98
CA MET A 158 6.12 -9.05 14.11
C MET A 158 7.11 -10.18 13.80
N PHE A 159 8.37 -9.84 13.52
CA PHE A 159 9.41 -10.85 13.26
C PHE A 159 9.73 -11.68 14.51
N ILE A 160 9.93 -11.04 15.66
CA ILE A 160 10.27 -11.74 16.92
C ILE A 160 9.09 -12.61 17.38
N SER A 161 7.88 -12.06 17.34
CA SER A 161 6.68 -12.77 17.80
C SER A 161 6.36 -14.02 16.97
N ALA A 162 6.79 -14.10 15.71
CA ALA A 162 6.66 -15.29 14.88
C ALA A 162 7.38 -16.52 15.45
N PHE A 163 8.39 -16.34 16.31
CA PHE A 163 9.10 -17.45 16.97
C PHE A 163 8.38 -17.99 18.19
N PHE A 164 7.50 -17.20 18.81
CA PHE A 164 6.86 -17.53 20.10
C PHE A 164 5.36 -17.77 19.98
N PHE A 165 4.72 -17.22 18.97
CA PHE A 165 3.27 -17.25 18.78
C PHE A 165 2.89 -17.79 17.40
N LYS A 166 1.60 -18.10 17.22
CA LYS A 166 1.06 -18.45 15.90
C LYS A 166 1.26 -17.28 14.95
N ILE A 167 1.96 -17.56 13.85
CA ILE A 167 2.37 -16.56 12.84
C ILE A 167 1.17 -15.79 12.29
N GLU A 168 0.11 -16.50 11.90
CA GLU A 168 -1.13 -15.90 11.38
C GLU A 168 -1.72 -14.87 12.35
N THR A 169 -1.88 -15.24 13.62
CA THR A 169 -2.45 -14.36 14.65
C THR A 169 -1.54 -13.18 14.92
N SER A 170 -0.24 -13.41 15.09
CA SER A 170 0.70 -12.35 15.44
C SER A 170 0.89 -11.33 14.31
N SER A 171 1.06 -11.81 13.08
CA SER A 171 1.19 -10.94 11.89
C SER A 171 -0.08 -10.12 11.66
N THR A 172 -1.26 -10.72 11.81
CA THR A 172 -2.55 -10.01 11.71
C THR A 172 -2.64 -8.88 12.73
N ILE A 173 -2.34 -9.15 14.01
CA ILE A 173 -2.36 -8.13 15.06
C ILE A 173 -1.37 -7.00 14.76
N CYS A 174 -0.14 -7.32 14.35
CA CYS A 174 0.88 -6.32 14.02
C CYS A 174 0.47 -5.43 12.85
N ILE A 175 -0.06 -6.01 11.77
CA ILE A 175 -0.54 -5.27 10.59
C ILE A 175 -1.74 -4.38 10.96
N LEU A 176 -2.66 -4.89 11.78
CA LEU A 176 -3.80 -4.09 12.27
C LEU A 176 -3.31 -2.90 13.09
N LEU A 177 -2.40 -3.10 14.04
CA LEU A 177 -1.82 -2.01 14.83
C LEU A 177 -1.10 -0.98 13.94
N TRP A 178 -0.38 -1.46 12.92
CA TRP A 178 0.34 -0.60 11.97
C TRP A 178 -0.58 0.36 11.21
N ILE A 179 -1.82 -0.05 10.93
CA ILE A 179 -2.82 0.77 10.22
C ILE A 179 -3.68 1.58 11.20
N ILE A 180 -4.14 0.95 12.28
CA ILE A 180 -5.08 1.55 13.24
C ILE A 180 -4.43 2.69 14.01
N ILE A 181 -3.20 2.53 14.52
CA ILE A 181 -2.53 3.58 15.31
C ILE A 181 -2.47 4.93 14.56
N PRO A 182 -1.89 5.02 13.34
CA PRO A 182 -1.84 6.28 12.61
C PRO A 182 -3.22 6.74 12.15
N GLY A 183 -4.13 5.80 11.85
CA GLY A 183 -5.52 6.10 11.50
C GLY A 183 -6.29 6.78 12.63
N SER A 184 -6.32 6.18 13.81
CA SER A 184 -7.01 6.70 15.00
C SER A 184 -6.41 8.02 15.47
N TYR A 185 -5.07 8.13 15.51
CA TYR A 185 -4.43 9.38 15.94
C TYR A 185 -4.73 10.53 14.97
N SER A 186 -4.65 10.27 13.66
CA SER A 186 -4.97 11.28 12.65
C SER A 186 -6.46 11.67 12.65
N PHE A 187 -7.36 10.75 13.00
CA PHE A 187 -8.78 11.06 13.18
C PHE A 187 -8.99 12.02 14.35
N ILE A 188 -8.40 11.74 15.51
CA ILE A 188 -8.51 12.59 16.70
C ILE A 188 -7.97 14.00 16.41
N PHE A 189 -6.80 14.09 15.77
CA PHE A 189 -6.20 15.35 15.35
C PHE A 189 -7.14 16.14 14.42
N TYR A 190 -7.66 15.49 13.38
CA TYR A 190 -8.59 16.12 12.43
C TYR A 190 -9.86 16.62 13.13
N TYR A 191 -10.43 15.80 14.03
CA TYR A 191 -11.63 16.15 14.77
C TYR A 191 -11.43 17.36 15.68
N LYS A 192 -10.32 17.41 16.42
CA LYS A 192 -9.96 18.56 17.25
C LYS A 192 -9.79 19.83 16.42
N LYS A 193 -9.09 19.72 15.29
CA LYS A 193 -8.88 20.83 14.34
C LYS A 193 -10.21 21.38 13.81
N MET A 194 -11.12 20.50 13.39
CA MET A 194 -12.45 20.88 12.89
C MET A 194 -13.34 21.56 13.95
N LYS A 195 -13.15 21.24 15.24
CA LYS A 195 -13.88 21.85 16.35
C LYS A 195 -13.19 23.09 16.95
N GLY A 196 -12.06 23.52 16.41
CA GLY A 196 -11.28 24.63 16.97
C GLY A 196 -10.71 24.36 18.37
N LEU A 197 -10.59 23.08 18.75
CA LEU A 197 -9.97 22.69 20.01
C LEU A 197 -8.44 22.81 19.90
N LYS A 198 -7.74 23.05 21.02
CA LYS A 198 -6.27 23.02 21.03
C LYS A 198 -5.80 21.62 20.57
N VAL A 199 -4.99 21.61 19.53
CA VAL A 199 -4.47 20.43 18.84
C VAL A 199 -3.08 20.11 19.34
#